data_AF-V4BCK2-F1
#
_entry.id   AF-V4BCK2-F1
#
_cell.length_a   1.000
_cell.length_b   1.000
_cell.length_c   1.000
_cell.angle_alpha   90.00
_cell.angle_beta   90.00
_cell.angle_gamma   90.00
#
_symmetry.space_group_name_H-M   'P 1'
#
loop_
_entity.id
_entity.type
_entity.pdbx_description
1 polymer ?
#
loop_
_entity_poly.entity_id
_entity_poly.type
_entity_poly.pdbx_seq_one_letter_code
_entity_poly.pdbx_strand_id
1 'polypeptide(L)'
;MSDLDSEYPRAESGRPFLPEENKEFVKLFNEQKFRPRTAILKVWIEYPKNMFFQRIPAKDKMTFTNKEGKKETGTKIRFRNGFCHDVLTSVDIQEIVKAGGRIIKILDGIVYEENFKTPPYRDYILILRDLRNKYKREGNIVGSNCMKLLGNSLYGKSIQKDITTSRHLWSEATLKANYDSHVKSYEKVNDSHYIVEINEEEKEFLPPKSTRLTPSHLGSFVLSHLKKIMNNFIRVIDGFYKPGIYYMDTDSLYISSSNWDKLNEAGLVSENDYCKGKNYYGDGGIIFGHI
;
A
#
# COMPACT_ATOMS: atom_id res chain seq x y z
N MET A 1 10.51 1.54 6.27
CA MET A 1 10.28 1.98 7.67
C MET A 1 11.57 2.33 8.41
N SER A 2 12.72 1.76 8.02
CA SER A 2 14.05 2.10 8.56
C SER A 2 14.92 2.94 7.62
N ASP A 3 14.54 3.03 6.34
CA ASP A 3 15.25 3.78 5.31
C ASP A 3 15.31 5.28 5.65
N LEU A 4 16.52 5.84 5.63
CA LEU A 4 16.79 7.24 5.97
C LEU A 4 16.34 8.20 4.84
N ASP A 5 16.24 7.71 3.61
CA ASP A 5 15.77 8.51 2.46
C ASP A 5 14.23 8.54 2.36
N SER A 6 13.55 7.86 3.28
CA SER A 6 12.10 7.82 3.37
C SER A 6 11.57 8.94 4.27
N GLU A 7 10.81 9.85 3.66
CA GLU A 7 10.12 10.96 4.33
C GLU A 7 8.83 10.46 5.01
N TYR A 8 8.69 10.73 6.31
CA TYR A 8 7.50 10.36 7.09
C TYR A 8 6.86 11.60 7.71
N PRO A 9 5.59 11.93 7.40
CA PRO A 9 4.91 13.11 7.93
C PRO A 9 4.69 13.05 9.43
N ARG A 10 4.78 14.22 10.09
CA ARG A 10 4.29 14.43 11.46
C ARG A 10 2.82 14.85 11.42
N ALA A 11 1.96 14.06 12.07
CA ALA A 11 0.53 14.30 12.08
C ALA A 11 0.15 15.70 12.59
N GLU A 12 0.90 16.19 13.58
CA GLU A 12 0.70 17.48 14.26
C GLU A 12 0.96 18.67 13.33
N SER A 13 1.75 18.46 12.27
CA SER A 13 2.02 19.48 11.24
C SER A 13 1.01 19.45 10.08
N GLY A 14 0.01 18.56 10.17
CA GLY A 14 -1.00 18.38 9.14
C GLY A 14 -1.98 19.55 9.10
N ARG A 15 -2.16 20.13 7.92
CA ARG A 15 -3.18 21.14 7.64
C ARG A 15 -3.93 20.81 6.35
N PRO A 16 -5.16 21.32 6.16
CA PRO A 16 -5.83 21.22 4.87
C PRO A 16 -5.02 21.94 3.79
N PHE A 17 -5.05 21.36 2.59
CA PHE A 17 -4.58 22.01 1.37
C PHE A 17 -5.47 23.22 1.05
N LEU A 18 -4.86 24.35 0.69
CA LEU A 18 -5.59 25.55 0.33
C LEU A 18 -5.66 25.69 -1.21
N PRO A 19 -6.83 25.96 -1.81
CA PRO A 19 -6.98 26.07 -3.26
C PRO A 19 -6.03 27.08 -3.93
N GLU A 20 -5.66 28.14 -3.21
CA GLU A 20 -4.73 29.19 -3.65
C GLU A 20 -3.32 28.64 -3.93
N GLU A 21 -2.94 27.56 -3.23
CA GLU A 21 -1.64 26.89 -3.37
C GLU A 21 -1.57 25.99 -4.60
N ASN A 22 -2.70 25.71 -5.27
CA ASN A 22 -2.77 24.76 -6.38
C ASN A 22 -1.74 25.05 -7.47
N LYS A 23 -1.60 26.31 -7.88
CA LYS A 23 -0.66 26.68 -8.95
C LYS A 23 0.79 26.40 -8.55
N GLU A 24 1.16 26.72 -7.32
CA GLU A 24 2.50 26.47 -6.80
C GLU A 24 2.76 24.96 -6.66
N PHE A 25 1.86 24.22 -6.03
CA PHE A 25 2.06 22.81 -5.75
C PHE A 25 2.12 21.98 -7.04
N VAL A 26 1.23 22.26 -8.01
CA VAL A 26 1.26 21.61 -9.33
C VAL A 26 2.61 21.86 -10.01
N LYS A 27 3.15 23.08 -9.93
CA LYS A 27 4.48 23.41 -10.46
C LYS A 27 5.56 22.61 -9.73
N LEU A 28 5.57 22.62 -8.40
CA LEU A 28 6.57 21.91 -7.59
C LEU A 28 6.56 20.38 -7.83
N PHE A 29 5.38 19.78 -8.01
CA PHE A 29 5.28 18.34 -8.33
C PHE A 29 5.84 18.04 -9.71
N ASN A 30 5.42 18.79 -10.72
CA ASN A 30 5.86 18.58 -12.10
C ASN A 30 7.36 18.89 -12.29
N GLU A 31 7.92 19.80 -11.49
CA GLU A 31 9.38 20.09 -11.47
C GLU A 31 10.19 19.19 -10.52
N GLN A 32 9.57 18.22 -9.83
CA GLN A 32 10.24 17.33 -8.87
C GLN A 32 10.86 18.04 -7.64
N LYS A 33 10.32 19.19 -7.23
CA LYS A 33 10.84 20.06 -6.15
C LYS A 33 9.93 20.19 -4.94
N PHE A 34 8.91 19.34 -4.80
CA PHE A 34 7.96 19.43 -3.69
C PHE A 34 8.58 19.13 -2.32
N ARG A 35 9.64 18.32 -2.30
CA ARG A 35 10.33 17.86 -1.09
C ARG A 35 11.06 19.01 -0.38
N PRO A 36 11.21 18.95 0.96
CA PRO A 36 10.90 17.82 1.84
C PRO A 36 9.44 17.73 2.29
N ARG A 37 8.56 18.68 1.92
CA ARG A 37 7.14 18.63 2.33
C ARG A 37 6.48 17.32 1.86
N THR A 38 5.55 16.82 2.65
CA THR A 38 4.76 15.63 2.31
C THR A 38 3.27 15.96 2.32
N ALA A 39 2.48 15.21 1.55
CA ALA A 39 1.05 15.45 1.44
C ALA A 39 0.29 14.17 1.07
N ILE A 40 -1.01 14.14 1.33
CA ILE A 40 -1.97 13.19 0.79
C ILE A 40 -3.03 14.01 0.06
N LEU A 41 -3.06 13.93 -1.26
CA LEU A 41 -3.81 14.86 -2.11
C LEU A 41 -4.74 14.09 -3.05
N LYS A 42 -5.96 14.60 -3.20
CA LYS A 42 -6.85 14.26 -4.29
C LYS A 42 -6.44 15.05 -5.53
N VAL A 43 -6.02 14.36 -6.58
CA VAL A 43 -5.37 14.99 -7.74
C VAL A 43 -5.97 14.53 -9.06
N TRP A 44 -5.88 15.40 -10.06
CA TRP A 44 -6.03 15.09 -11.48
C TRP A 44 -4.66 14.87 -12.10
N ILE A 45 -4.52 13.77 -12.81
CA ILE A 45 -3.25 13.29 -13.35
C ILE A 45 -3.46 12.88 -14.81
N GLU A 46 -2.47 13.15 -15.63
CA GLU A 46 -2.38 12.66 -17.00
C GLU A 46 -1.21 11.69 -17.11
N TYR A 47 -1.51 10.42 -17.38
CA TYR A 47 -0.49 9.41 -17.70
C TYR A 47 -0.14 9.43 -19.20
N PRO A 48 1.10 9.08 -19.58
CA PRO A 48 1.48 8.90 -20.97
C PRO A 48 0.60 7.87 -21.67
N LYS A 49 0.16 8.17 -22.90
CA LYS A 49 -0.73 7.28 -23.66
C LYS A 49 -0.07 5.95 -24.05
N ASN A 50 1.26 5.95 -24.19
CA ASN A 50 2.08 4.79 -24.52
C ASN A 50 2.61 4.04 -23.28
N MET A 51 2.22 4.42 -22.07
CA MET A 51 2.62 3.70 -20.86
C MET A 51 1.98 2.30 -20.87
N PHE A 52 2.81 1.27 -20.78
CA PHE A 52 2.39 -0.12 -20.75
C PHE A 52 2.01 -0.56 -19.33
N PHE A 53 2.89 -0.25 -18.36
CA PHE A 53 2.71 -0.63 -16.97
C PHE A 53 2.50 0.63 -16.13
N GLN A 54 1.38 0.76 -15.41
CA GLN A 54 1.20 1.89 -14.50
C GLN A 54 1.49 1.48 -13.07
N ARG A 55 2.04 2.43 -12.32
CA ARG A 55 2.37 2.27 -10.90
C ARG A 55 1.14 1.94 -10.04
N ILE A 56 0.02 2.61 -10.30
CA ILE A 56 -1.19 2.53 -9.47
C ILE A 56 -2.33 2.07 -10.37
N PRO A 57 -2.66 0.78 -10.38
CA PRO A 57 -3.82 0.34 -11.11
C PRO A 57 -5.10 0.78 -10.39
N ALA A 58 -6.10 1.18 -11.17
CA ALA A 58 -7.43 1.46 -10.65
C ALA A 58 -8.13 0.15 -10.26
N LYS A 59 -8.83 0.16 -9.12
CA LYS A 59 -9.71 -0.93 -8.71
C LYS A 59 -11.15 -0.51 -8.99
N ASP A 60 -11.67 -0.97 -10.12
CA ASP A 60 -13.01 -0.62 -10.57
C ASP A 60 -14.01 -1.68 -10.14
N LYS A 61 -15.07 -1.27 -9.46
CA LYS A 61 -16.24 -2.14 -9.24
C LYS A 61 -17.00 -2.24 -10.54
N MET A 62 -17.16 -3.46 -11.04
CA MET A 62 -17.91 -3.74 -12.24
C MET A 62 -18.98 -4.78 -11.94
N THR A 63 -20.22 -4.45 -12.32
CA THR A 63 -21.31 -5.41 -12.32
C THR A 63 -21.36 -6.11 -13.67
N PHE A 64 -21.37 -7.44 -13.66
CA PHE A 64 -21.53 -8.27 -14.84
C PHE A 64 -22.58 -9.35 -14.57
N THR A 65 -23.25 -9.80 -15.62
CA THR A 65 -24.19 -10.92 -15.53
C THR A 65 -23.40 -12.21 -15.72
N ASN A 66 -23.46 -13.13 -14.75
CA ASN A 66 -22.83 -14.43 -14.86
C ASN A 66 -23.59 -15.33 -15.86
N LYS A 67 -23.07 -16.54 -16.12
CA LYS A 67 -23.69 -17.49 -17.06
C LYS A 67 -25.10 -17.95 -16.64
N GLU A 68 -25.44 -17.80 -15.35
CA GLU A 68 -26.75 -18.14 -14.77
C GLU A 68 -27.75 -16.97 -14.78
N GLY A 69 -27.38 -15.82 -15.35
CA GLY A 69 -28.24 -14.63 -15.37
C GLY A 69 -28.21 -13.79 -14.08
N LYS A 70 -27.38 -14.15 -13.09
CA LYS A 70 -27.24 -13.37 -11.85
C LYS A 70 -26.26 -12.21 -12.05
N LYS A 71 -26.61 -11.03 -11.52
CA LYS A 71 -25.72 -9.88 -11.47
C LYS A 71 -24.70 -10.05 -10.35
N GLU A 72 -23.43 -10.19 -10.72
CA GLU A 72 -22.31 -10.22 -9.79
C GLU A 72 -21.54 -8.92 -9.89
N THR A 73 -21.08 -8.39 -8.75
CA THR A 73 -20.20 -7.22 -8.72
C THR A 73 -18.80 -7.66 -8.32
N GLY A 74 -17.87 -7.63 -9.29
CA GLY A 74 -16.46 -7.93 -9.08
C GLY A 74 -15.62 -6.67 -9.04
N THR A 75 -14.43 -6.76 -8.44
CA THR A 75 -13.40 -5.71 -8.57
C THR A 75 -12.46 -6.10 -9.71
N LYS A 76 -12.35 -5.26 -10.75
CA LYS A 76 -11.36 -5.44 -11.81
C LYS A 76 -10.24 -4.43 -11.65
N ILE A 77 -9.02 -4.94 -11.75
CA ILE A 77 -7.80 -4.13 -11.81
C ILE A 77 -7.68 -3.61 -13.24
N ARG A 78 -7.56 -2.30 -13.40
CA ARG A 78 -7.42 -1.65 -14.70
C ARG A 78 -6.26 -0.66 -14.71
N PHE A 79 -5.53 -0.66 -15.80
CA PHE A 79 -4.53 0.36 -16.12
C PHE A 79 -5.23 1.45 -16.94
N ARG A 80 -5.24 2.68 -16.43
CA ARG A 80 -5.84 3.87 -17.08
C ARG A 80 -4.77 4.82 -17.63
N ASN A 81 -4.54 4.78 -18.93
CA ASN A 81 -3.69 5.78 -19.61
C ASN A 81 -4.46 7.08 -19.82
N GLY A 82 -3.75 8.20 -19.96
CA GLY A 82 -4.36 9.52 -20.11
C GLY A 82 -4.91 10.07 -18.80
N PHE A 83 -6.04 10.76 -18.87
CA PHE A 83 -6.59 11.50 -17.74
C PHE A 83 -7.24 10.59 -16.69
N CYS A 84 -6.86 10.77 -15.43
CA CYS A 84 -7.44 10.09 -14.27
C CYS A 84 -7.45 11.01 -13.04
N HIS A 85 -8.18 10.59 -12.00
CA HIS A 85 -8.12 11.23 -10.69
C HIS A 85 -8.06 10.18 -9.60
N ASP A 86 -7.30 10.47 -8.53
CA ASP A 86 -7.13 9.56 -7.40
C ASP A 86 -6.68 10.34 -6.14
N VAL A 87 -6.70 9.67 -4.98
CA VAL A 87 -6.14 10.18 -3.72
C VAL A 87 -4.78 9.54 -3.50
N LEU A 88 -3.72 10.33 -3.65
CA LEU A 88 -2.35 9.85 -3.67
C LEU A 88 -1.48 10.55 -2.64
N THR A 89 -0.47 9.83 -2.15
CA THR A 89 0.60 10.47 -1.38
C THR A 89 1.48 11.32 -2.30
N SER A 90 2.15 12.33 -1.75
CA SER A 90 3.19 13.11 -2.43
C SER A 90 4.30 12.23 -3.04
N VAL A 91 4.65 11.12 -2.41
CA VAL A 91 5.59 10.12 -2.94
C VAL A 91 5.00 9.39 -4.14
N ASP A 92 3.70 9.06 -4.09
CA ASP A 92 2.97 8.47 -5.20
C ASP A 92 2.96 9.40 -6.42
N ILE A 93 2.64 10.67 -6.20
CA ILE A 93 2.60 11.75 -7.18
C ILE A 93 3.98 11.98 -7.82
N GLN A 94 5.04 12.07 -7.01
CA GLN A 94 6.39 12.34 -7.50
C GLN A 94 6.88 11.26 -8.47
N GLU A 95 6.70 9.96 -8.19
CA GLU A 95 7.15 8.95 -9.16
C GLU A 95 6.25 8.83 -10.39
N ILE A 96 4.97 9.21 -10.30
CA ILE A 96 4.14 9.29 -11.52
C ILE A 96 4.74 10.31 -12.49
N VAL A 97 5.14 11.47 -11.97
CA VAL A 97 5.82 12.49 -12.77
C VAL A 97 7.17 11.99 -13.28
N LYS A 98 7.97 11.30 -12.45
CA LYS A 98 9.24 10.68 -12.91
C LYS A 98 9.04 9.64 -14.01
N ALA A 99 7.91 8.94 -14.01
CA ALA A 99 7.56 7.97 -15.03
C ALA A 99 7.00 8.63 -16.31
N GLY A 100 6.94 9.96 -16.39
CA GLY A 100 6.48 10.71 -17.56
C GLY A 100 5.04 11.23 -17.46
N GLY A 101 4.34 10.96 -16.35
CA GLY A 101 3.03 11.54 -16.09
C GLY A 101 3.10 13.03 -15.72
N ARG A 102 1.93 13.65 -15.59
CA ARG A 102 1.82 15.06 -15.20
C ARG A 102 0.65 15.28 -14.25
N ILE A 103 0.85 16.13 -13.26
CA ILE A 103 -0.23 16.62 -12.40
C ILE A 103 -0.88 17.83 -13.05
N ILE A 104 -2.20 17.76 -13.17
CA ILE A 104 -3.01 18.79 -13.82
C ILE A 104 -3.58 19.74 -12.78
N LYS A 105 -4.12 19.19 -11.69
CA LYS A 105 -4.83 19.94 -10.66
C LYS A 105 -4.85 19.18 -9.35
N ILE A 106 -4.79 19.89 -8.23
CA ILE A 106 -5.06 19.38 -6.89
C ILE A 106 -6.45 19.86 -6.50
N LEU A 107 -7.28 18.92 -6.02
CA LEU A 107 -8.67 19.20 -5.68
C LEU A 107 -8.84 19.46 -4.18
N ASP A 108 -8.17 18.65 -3.36
CA ASP A 108 -8.31 18.63 -1.91
C ASP A 108 -7.16 17.80 -1.31
N GLY A 109 -6.98 17.85 0.00
CA GLY A 109 -6.09 16.95 0.72
C GLY A 109 -5.48 17.54 1.97
N ILE A 110 -4.50 16.82 2.51
CA ILE A 110 -3.76 17.20 3.72
C ILE A 110 -2.30 17.41 3.33
N VAL A 111 -1.75 18.52 3.77
CA VAL A 111 -0.33 18.88 3.63
C VAL A 111 0.31 18.78 5.01
N TYR A 112 1.47 18.14 5.07
CA TYR A 112 2.27 18.03 6.28
C TYR A 112 3.52 18.90 6.10
N GLU A 113 3.64 19.93 6.93
CA GLU A 113 4.74 20.89 6.86
C GLU A 113 6.03 20.34 7.45
N GLU A 114 5.93 19.38 8.38
CA GLU A 114 7.06 18.74 9.01
C GLU A 114 7.08 17.22 8.78
N ASN A 115 8.27 16.70 8.56
CA ASN A 115 8.54 15.27 8.61
C ASN A 115 9.34 14.93 9.87
N PHE A 116 9.30 13.66 10.26
CA PHE A 116 10.23 13.14 11.23
C PHE A 116 11.68 13.23 10.70
N LYS A 117 12.60 13.74 11.54
CA LYS A 117 14.04 13.76 11.24
C LYS A 117 14.62 12.35 11.08
N THR A 118 14.08 11.41 11.84
CA THR A 118 14.43 9.99 11.81
C THR A 118 13.16 9.19 11.66
N PRO A 119 13.11 8.15 10.80
CA PRO A 119 11.91 7.33 10.65
C PRO A 119 11.39 6.82 11.99
N PRO A 120 10.07 6.93 12.26
CA PRO A 120 9.51 6.78 13.61
C PRO A 120 9.69 5.38 14.22
N TYR A 121 9.90 4.36 13.37
CA TYR A 121 10.07 2.97 13.80
C TYR A 121 11.48 2.44 13.55
N ARG A 122 12.44 3.30 13.20
CA ARG A 122 13.77 2.89 12.73
C ARG A 122 14.44 1.92 13.69
N ASP A 123 14.62 2.32 14.93
CA ASP A 123 15.42 1.57 15.89
C ASP A 123 14.77 0.23 16.24
N TYR A 124 13.44 0.20 16.34
CA TYR A 124 12.69 -1.04 16.55
C TYR A 124 12.86 -2.03 15.38
N ILE A 125 12.79 -1.53 14.13
CA ILE A 125 13.02 -2.36 12.93
C ILE A 125 14.47 -2.88 12.90
N LEU A 126 15.45 -2.06 13.28
CA LEU A 126 16.86 -2.49 13.35
C LEU A 126 17.07 -3.59 14.39
N ILE A 127 16.46 -3.47 15.57
CA ILE A 127 16.51 -4.51 16.60
C ILE A 127 15.90 -5.83 16.10
N LEU A 128 14.69 -5.78 15.54
CA LEU A 128 14.02 -6.97 14.99
C LEU A 128 14.84 -7.64 13.88
N ARG A 129 15.46 -6.82 13.02
CA ARG A 129 16.36 -7.28 11.96
C ARG A 129 17.57 -8.02 12.53
N ASP A 130 18.26 -7.41 13.49
CA ASP A 130 19.49 -7.97 14.04
C ASP A 130 19.22 -9.28 14.78
N LEU A 131 18.11 -9.34 15.53
CA LEU A 131 17.61 -10.57 16.14
C LEU A 131 17.25 -11.63 15.09
N ARG A 132 16.56 -11.26 14.02
CA ARG A 132 16.24 -12.19 12.93
C ARG A 132 17.49 -12.78 12.29
N ASN A 133 18.49 -11.94 12.01
CA ASN A 133 19.74 -12.38 11.41
C ASN A 133 20.55 -13.27 12.36
N LYS A 134 20.54 -12.99 13.66
CA LYS A 134 21.06 -13.90 14.69
C LYS A 134 20.36 -15.25 14.62
N TYR A 135 19.03 -15.30 14.68
CA TYR A 135 18.29 -16.56 14.65
C TYR A 135 18.47 -17.36 13.36
N LYS A 136 18.63 -16.71 12.21
CA LYS A 136 18.99 -17.40 10.96
C LYS A 136 20.34 -18.10 11.06
N ARG A 137 21.36 -17.44 11.62
CA ARG A 137 22.70 -18.03 11.80
C ARG A 137 22.70 -19.21 12.78
N GLU A 138 21.83 -19.16 13.78
CA GLU A 138 21.66 -20.22 14.78
C GLU A 138 20.76 -21.37 14.29
N GLY A 139 20.20 -21.31 13.07
CA GLY A 139 19.23 -22.29 12.58
C GLY A 139 17.87 -22.25 13.30
N ASN A 140 17.61 -21.20 14.09
CA ASN A 140 16.35 -21.03 14.82
C ASN A 140 15.26 -20.47 13.89
N ILE A 141 14.58 -21.40 13.20
CA ILE A 141 13.53 -21.10 12.23
C ILE A 141 12.36 -20.36 12.89
N VAL A 142 11.91 -20.81 14.07
CA VAL A 142 10.77 -20.21 14.79
C VAL A 142 11.09 -18.77 15.17
N GLY A 143 12.25 -18.52 15.79
CA GLY A 143 12.70 -17.18 16.15
C GLY A 143 12.79 -16.25 14.95
N SER A 144 13.40 -16.71 13.85
CA SER A 144 13.50 -15.95 12.60
C SER A 144 12.12 -15.57 12.03
N ASN A 145 11.17 -16.50 12.05
CA ASN A 145 9.82 -16.28 11.56
C ASN A 145 9.02 -15.34 12.47
N CYS A 146 9.17 -15.45 13.79
CA CYS A 146 8.55 -14.53 14.74
C CYS A 146 9.02 -13.08 14.52
N MET A 147 10.33 -12.86 14.34
CA MET A 147 10.85 -11.51 14.09
C MET A 147 10.36 -10.94 12.76
N LYS A 148 10.25 -11.78 11.71
CA LYS A 148 9.64 -11.39 10.42
C LYS A 148 8.18 -10.98 10.61
N LEU A 149 7.40 -11.76 11.35
CA LEU A 149 5.98 -11.50 11.59
C LEU A 149 5.77 -10.21 12.37
N LEU A 150 6.58 -9.95 13.40
CA LEU A 150 6.53 -8.70 14.18
C LEU A 150 6.86 -7.48 13.31
N GLY A 151 7.90 -7.56 12.48
CA GLY A 151 8.26 -6.49 11.56
C GLY A 151 7.12 -6.18 10.56
N ASN A 152 6.54 -7.21 9.95
CA ASN A 152 5.43 -7.05 9.01
C ASN A 152 4.14 -6.56 9.70
N SER A 153 3.90 -6.95 10.95
CA SER A 153 2.70 -6.55 11.69
C SER A 153 2.68 -5.05 12.00
N LEU A 154 3.84 -4.40 12.13
CA LEU A 154 3.93 -2.99 12.50
C LEU A 154 3.26 -2.06 11.48
N TYR A 155 3.56 -2.22 10.19
CA TYR A 155 2.89 -1.43 9.15
C TYR A 155 1.42 -1.85 9.01
N GLY A 156 1.13 -3.15 9.11
CA GLY A 156 -0.23 -3.70 8.99
C GLY A 156 -1.18 -3.12 10.05
N LYS A 157 -0.68 -2.95 11.28
CA LYS A 157 -1.43 -2.29 12.37
C LYS A 157 -1.68 -0.82 12.09
N SER A 158 -0.77 -0.12 11.42
CA SER A 158 -0.94 1.31 11.11
C SER A 158 -2.09 1.55 10.12
N ILE A 159 -2.35 0.63 9.19
CA ILE A 159 -3.42 0.73 8.17
C ILE A 159 -4.65 -0.11 8.48
N GLN A 160 -4.77 -0.62 9.71
CA GLN A 160 -5.86 -1.51 10.07
C GLN A 160 -7.19 -0.74 10.04
N LYS A 161 -8.15 -1.23 9.26
CA LYS A 161 -9.50 -0.68 9.26
C LYS A 161 -10.15 -0.91 10.62
N ASP A 162 -10.99 0.05 11.01
CA ASP A 162 -11.86 -0.14 12.16
C ASP A 162 -12.78 -1.34 11.91
N ILE A 163 -12.97 -2.13 12.97
CA ILE A 163 -13.88 -3.25 12.97
C ILE A 163 -15.19 -2.70 13.52
N THR A 164 -16.19 -2.57 12.65
CA THR A 164 -17.52 -2.05 13.00
C THR A 164 -18.56 -3.17 13.09
N THR A 165 -18.13 -4.43 12.95
CA THR A 165 -18.99 -5.60 13.02
C THR A 165 -18.40 -6.66 13.93
N SER A 166 -19.28 -7.37 14.63
CA SER A 166 -18.94 -8.53 15.44
C SER A 166 -19.51 -9.78 14.79
N ARG A 167 -18.85 -10.93 15.01
CA ARG A 167 -19.33 -12.23 14.54
C ARG A 167 -19.61 -13.12 15.71
N HIS A 168 -20.80 -13.72 15.71
CA HIS A 168 -21.26 -14.61 16.77
C HIS A 168 -21.66 -15.96 16.18
N LEU A 169 -21.49 -17.02 16.98
CA LEU A 169 -22.02 -18.33 16.66
C LEU A 169 -23.32 -18.51 17.46
N TRP A 170 -24.47 -18.42 16.79
CA TRP A 170 -25.79 -18.46 17.42
C TRP A 170 -26.55 -19.73 17.04
N SER A 171 -27.29 -20.28 18.00
CA SER A 171 -28.28 -21.31 17.69
C SER A 171 -29.46 -20.74 16.91
N GLU A 172 -30.28 -21.56 16.26
CA GLU A 172 -31.51 -21.09 15.61
C GLU A 172 -32.44 -20.37 16.59
N ALA A 173 -32.57 -20.87 17.82
CA ALA A 173 -33.38 -20.24 18.86
C ALA A 173 -32.81 -18.87 19.27
N THR A 174 -31.49 -18.78 19.44
CA THR A 174 -30.80 -17.52 19.77
C THR A 174 -30.95 -16.50 18.64
N LEU A 175 -30.79 -16.92 17.39
CA LEU A 175 -30.98 -16.04 16.23
C LEU A 175 -32.41 -15.52 16.18
N LYS A 176 -33.43 -16.38 16.30
CA LYS A 176 -34.84 -15.94 16.29
C LYS A 176 -35.16 -14.97 17.42
N ALA A 177 -34.62 -15.21 18.62
CA ALA A 177 -34.88 -14.37 19.79
C ALA A 177 -34.19 -12.99 19.73
N ASN A 178 -33.05 -12.88 19.03
CA ASN A 178 -32.22 -11.67 18.99
C ASN A 178 -32.10 -11.07 17.59
N TYR A 179 -32.96 -11.46 16.64
CA TYR A 179 -32.93 -10.93 15.28
C TYR A 179 -33.51 -9.51 15.25
N ASP A 180 -32.70 -8.55 14.81
CA ASP A 180 -33.08 -7.15 14.70
C ASP A 180 -32.41 -6.48 13.48
N SER A 181 -32.55 -5.16 13.35
CA SER A 181 -31.95 -4.36 12.27
C SER A 181 -30.41 -4.28 12.31
N HIS A 182 -29.78 -4.68 13.41
CA HIS A 182 -28.32 -4.69 13.55
C HIS A 182 -27.69 -5.93 12.94
N VAL A 183 -28.46 -7.01 12.77
CA VAL A 183 -28.01 -8.21 12.05
C VAL A 183 -27.79 -7.86 10.57
N LYS A 184 -26.52 -7.85 10.18
CA LYS A 184 -26.10 -7.52 8.81
C LYS A 184 -26.17 -8.74 7.89
N SER A 185 -25.76 -9.89 8.39
CA SER A 185 -25.87 -11.17 7.66
C SER A 185 -25.87 -12.35 8.63
N TYR A 186 -26.42 -13.48 8.18
CA TYR A 186 -26.30 -14.75 8.89
C TYR A 186 -26.14 -15.89 7.89
N GLU A 187 -25.24 -16.82 8.20
CA GLU A 187 -24.95 -17.99 7.38
C GLU A 187 -25.11 -19.25 8.21
N LYS A 188 -25.90 -20.22 7.73
CA LYS A 188 -26.09 -21.50 8.40
C LYS A 188 -24.82 -22.33 8.25
N VAL A 189 -24.18 -22.68 9.36
CA VAL A 189 -22.95 -23.48 9.37
C VAL A 189 -23.27 -24.97 9.44
N ASN A 190 -24.27 -25.32 10.23
CA ASN A 190 -24.74 -26.69 10.42
C ASN A 190 -26.22 -26.67 10.85
N ASP A 191 -26.79 -27.83 11.16
CA ASP A 191 -28.22 -27.97 11.47
C ASP A 191 -28.68 -27.15 12.67
N SER A 192 -27.77 -26.77 13.58
CA SER A 192 -28.11 -26.10 14.84
C SER A 192 -27.55 -24.68 14.96
N HIS A 193 -26.55 -24.28 14.15
CA HIS A 193 -25.81 -23.05 14.35
C HIS A 193 -25.67 -22.19 13.09
N TYR A 194 -25.62 -20.88 13.34
CA TYR A 194 -25.45 -19.82 12.37
C TYR A 194 -24.27 -18.94 12.78
N ILE A 195 -23.44 -18.54 11.80
CA ILE A 195 -22.52 -17.42 11.98
C ILE A 195 -23.32 -16.16 11.68
N VAL A 196 -23.44 -15.27 12.66
CA VAL A 196 -24.23 -14.05 12.58
C VAL A 196 -23.28 -12.86 12.66
N GLU A 197 -23.28 -12.02 11.63
CA GLU A 197 -22.55 -10.76 11.60
C GLU A 197 -23.48 -9.62 12.04
N ILE A 198 -23.08 -8.88 13.08
CA ILE A 198 -23.88 -7.82 13.69
C ILE A 198 -23.10 -6.52 13.62
N ASN A 199 -23.75 -5.42 13.21
CA ASN A 199 -23.17 -4.08 13.29
C ASN A 199 -23.05 -3.69 14.77
N GLU A 200 -21.87 -3.20 15.19
CA GLU A 200 -21.75 -2.63 16.53
C GLU A 200 -22.61 -1.35 16.60
N GLU A 201 -23.44 -1.22 17.65
CA GLU A 201 -24.24 -0.01 17.88
C GLU A 201 -23.33 1.23 17.90
N GLU A 202 -23.69 2.25 17.12
CA GLU A 202 -23.28 3.61 17.42
C GLU A 202 -23.98 3.99 18.73
N LYS A 203 -23.31 3.78 19.87
CA LYS A 203 -23.81 4.31 21.14
C LYS A 203 -23.86 5.83 21.03
N GLU A 204 -25.06 6.37 20.86
CA GLU A 204 -25.35 7.80 21.02
C GLU A 204 -24.71 8.30 22.33
N PHE A 205 -23.84 9.30 22.21
CA PHE A 205 -23.31 10.10 23.33
C PHE A 205 -22.49 9.39 24.42
N LEU A 206 -21.52 8.57 24.03
CA LEU A 206 -20.25 8.48 24.77
C LEU A 206 -19.17 9.16 23.93
N PRO A 207 -18.17 9.88 24.51
CA PRO A 207 -17.03 10.36 23.73
C PRO A 207 -16.53 9.18 22.89
N PRO A 208 -16.30 9.37 21.57
CA PRO A 208 -16.19 8.28 20.62
C PRO A 208 -15.29 7.22 21.23
N LYS A 209 -15.85 6.03 21.54
CA LYS A 209 -15.08 4.89 22.02
C LYS A 209 -13.91 4.76 21.05
N SER A 210 -12.73 5.15 21.53
CA SER A 210 -11.50 5.37 20.77
C SER A 210 -11.61 4.80 19.35
N THR A 211 -11.91 5.66 18.35
CA THR A 211 -11.46 5.37 17.00
C THR A 211 -9.98 5.02 17.12
N ARG A 212 -9.52 3.97 16.44
CA ARG A 212 -8.17 3.47 16.68
C ARG A 212 -7.18 4.60 16.43
N LEU A 213 -6.37 4.93 17.43
CA LEU A 213 -5.33 5.96 17.38
C LEU A 213 -4.15 5.55 16.48
N THR A 214 -4.34 4.57 15.60
CA THR A 214 -3.31 4.05 14.72
C THR A 214 -2.98 5.08 13.63
N PRO A 215 -1.70 5.41 13.41
CA PRO A 215 -1.30 6.45 12.48
C PRO A 215 -1.37 5.97 11.02
N SER A 216 -2.58 5.97 10.45
CA SER A 216 -2.85 5.51 9.07
C SER A 216 -2.06 6.27 8.00
N HIS A 217 -1.81 7.56 8.22
CA HIS A 217 -0.94 8.37 7.37
C HIS A 217 0.47 7.76 7.25
N LEU A 218 1.09 7.32 8.35
CA LEU A 218 2.41 6.66 8.30
C LEU A 218 2.34 5.38 7.47
N GLY A 219 1.31 4.57 7.68
CA GLY A 219 1.09 3.34 6.91
C GLY A 219 1.00 3.59 5.40
N SER A 220 0.28 4.63 4.98
CA SER A 220 0.19 5.04 3.57
C SER A 220 1.54 5.45 2.98
N PHE A 221 2.36 6.20 3.73
CA PHE A 221 3.71 6.58 3.28
C PHE A 221 4.67 5.41 3.22
N VAL A 222 4.56 4.44 4.14
CA VAL A 222 5.34 3.19 4.06
C VAL A 222 5.04 2.46 2.76
N LEU A 223 3.77 2.24 2.43
CA LEU A 223 3.38 1.60 1.16
C LEU A 223 3.88 2.38 -0.06
N SER A 224 3.85 3.71 -0.01
CA SER A 224 4.29 4.57 -1.11
C SER A 224 5.80 4.49 -1.34
N HIS A 225 6.60 4.46 -0.26
CA HIS A 225 8.06 4.28 -0.36
C HIS A 225 8.45 2.87 -0.81
N LEU A 226 7.70 1.84 -0.40
CA LEU A 226 7.90 0.48 -0.92
C LEU A 226 7.71 0.42 -2.44
N LYS A 227 6.64 1.03 -2.96
CA LYS A 227 6.42 1.15 -4.42
C LYS A 227 7.54 1.94 -5.10
N LYS A 228 8.01 3.04 -4.48
CA LYS A 228 9.14 3.84 -4.99
C LYS A 228 10.40 2.99 -5.17
N ILE A 229 10.70 2.09 -4.22
CA ILE A 229 11.83 1.16 -4.35
C ILE A 229 11.64 0.27 -5.58
N MET A 230 10.47 -0.35 -5.75
CA MET A 230 10.18 -1.19 -6.91
C MET A 230 10.24 -0.43 -8.24
N ASN A 231 9.84 0.84 -8.25
CA ASN A 231 9.94 1.68 -9.45
C ASN A 231 11.38 1.89 -9.94
N ASN A 232 12.39 1.82 -9.06
CA ASN A 232 13.78 1.89 -9.48
C ASN A 232 14.15 0.72 -10.42
N PHE A 233 13.70 -0.49 -10.08
CA PHE A 233 13.89 -1.68 -10.91
C PHE A 233 13.16 -1.54 -12.25
N ILE A 234 11.88 -1.17 -12.20
CA ILE A 234 11.03 -1.01 -13.40
C ILE A 234 11.63 0.02 -14.35
N ARG A 235 12.14 1.13 -13.83
CA ARG A 235 12.73 2.21 -14.62
C ARG A 235 14.02 1.80 -15.33
N VAL A 236 14.92 1.10 -14.64
CA VAL A 236 16.20 0.66 -15.23
C VAL A 236 15.98 -0.26 -16.44
N ILE A 237 14.93 -1.08 -16.39
CA ILE A 237 14.60 -2.02 -17.48
C ILE A 237 13.60 -1.46 -18.48
N ASP A 238 13.24 -0.17 -18.36
CA ASP A 238 12.23 0.51 -19.20
C ASP A 238 10.85 -0.18 -19.18
N GLY A 239 10.52 -0.81 -18.05
CA GLY A 239 9.31 -1.63 -17.89
C GLY A 239 8.00 -0.82 -17.89
N PHE A 240 8.06 0.50 -17.70
CA PHE A 240 6.90 1.38 -17.86
C PHE A 240 6.42 1.44 -19.31
N TYR A 241 7.31 1.25 -20.28
CA TYR A 241 7.02 1.42 -21.71
C TYR A 241 7.25 0.16 -22.54
N LYS A 242 7.97 -0.83 -22.00
CA LYS A 242 8.25 -2.10 -22.67
C LYS A 242 7.66 -3.29 -21.90
N PRO A 243 7.15 -4.31 -22.60
CA PRO A 243 6.58 -5.52 -21.98
C PRO A 243 7.68 -6.46 -21.46
N GLY A 244 8.50 -6.00 -20.51
CA GLY A 244 9.62 -6.75 -19.94
C GLY A 244 9.37 -7.33 -18.55
N ILE A 245 8.19 -7.08 -17.98
CA ILE A 245 7.75 -7.54 -16.66
C ILE A 245 6.56 -8.46 -16.86
N TYR A 246 6.73 -9.73 -16.49
CA TYR A 246 5.69 -10.76 -16.63
C TYR A 246 4.79 -10.84 -15.41
N TYR A 247 5.35 -10.57 -14.22
CA TYR A 247 4.63 -10.61 -12.95
C TYR A 247 5.28 -9.68 -11.93
N MET A 248 4.46 -9.16 -11.03
CA MET A 248 4.90 -8.39 -9.87
C MET A 248 4.01 -8.72 -8.68
N ASP A 249 4.61 -9.01 -7.54
CA ASP A 249 3.91 -9.10 -6.26
C ASP A 249 4.71 -8.40 -5.18
N THR A 250 4.17 -7.28 -4.68
CA THR A 250 4.64 -6.48 -3.55
C THR A 250 6.11 -6.05 -3.66
N ASP A 251 7.00 -6.98 -3.38
CA ASP A 251 8.45 -6.82 -3.34
C ASP A 251 9.15 -7.78 -4.32
N SER A 252 8.45 -8.38 -5.28
CA SER A 252 9.02 -9.28 -6.28
C SER A 252 8.64 -8.91 -7.72
N LEU A 253 9.52 -9.21 -8.68
CA LEU A 253 9.32 -9.04 -10.12
C LEU A 253 9.80 -10.28 -10.87
N TYR A 254 9.00 -10.74 -11.81
CA TYR A 254 9.40 -11.75 -12.79
C TYR A 254 9.70 -11.08 -14.12
N ILE A 255 10.94 -11.19 -14.59
CA ILE A 255 11.46 -10.50 -15.76
C ILE A 255 12.27 -11.44 -16.66
N SER A 256 12.54 -11.00 -17.90
CA SER A 256 13.51 -11.69 -18.76
C SER A 256 14.92 -11.65 -18.16
N SER A 257 15.71 -12.70 -18.35
CA SER A 257 17.13 -12.76 -17.96
C SER A 257 17.96 -11.60 -18.53
N SER A 258 17.67 -11.15 -19.76
CA SER A 258 18.34 -9.99 -20.38
C SER A 258 18.17 -8.66 -19.61
N ASN A 259 17.13 -8.56 -18.78
CA ASN A 259 16.91 -7.40 -17.92
C ASN A 259 17.64 -7.52 -16.57
N TRP A 260 18.09 -8.72 -16.19
CA TRP A 260 18.89 -8.94 -14.99
C TRP A 260 20.24 -8.22 -15.08
N ASP A 261 20.94 -8.35 -16.22
CA ASP A 261 22.26 -7.75 -16.41
C ASP A 261 22.20 -6.22 -16.25
N LYS A 262 21.17 -5.58 -16.82
CA LYS A 262 20.94 -4.13 -16.65
C LYS A 262 20.76 -3.72 -15.19
N LEU A 263 20.07 -4.55 -14.41
CA LEU A 263 19.87 -4.29 -12.99
C LEU A 263 21.15 -4.49 -12.19
N ASN A 264 21.97 -5.47 -12.58
CA ASN A 264 23.28 -5.70 -11.98
C ASN A 264 24.24 -4.54 -12.27
N GLU A 265 24.31 -4.09 -13.52
CA GLU A 265 25.09 -2.91 -13.92
C GLU A 265 24.63 -1.63 -13.20
N ALA A 266 23.33 -1.47 -12.99
CA ALA A 266 22.77 -0.36 -12.21
C ALA A 266 22.99 -0.51 -10.69
N GLY A 267 23.65 -1.58 -10.24
CA GLY A 267 23.90 -1.89 -8.84
C GLY A 267 22.61 -2.12 -8.05
N LEU A 268 21.52 -2.52 -8.69
CA LEU A 268 20.22 -2.78 -8.06
C LEU A 268 20.06 -4.21 -7.56
N VAL A 269 21.04 -5.09 -7.80
CA VAL A 269 21.04 -6.47 -7.30
C VAL A 269 22.14 -6.68 -6.26
N SER A 270 21.84 -7.46 -5.24
CA SER A 270 22.79 -7.84 -4.19
C SER A 270 22.23 -9.02 -3.41
N GLU A 271 23.11 -9.93 -3.02
CA GLU A 271 22.77 -11.06 -2.14
C GLU A 271 22.61 -10.62 -0.67
N ASN A 272 23.21 -9.48 -0.30
CA ASN A 272 23.40 -9.07 1.09
C ASN A 272 22.81 -7.70 1.42
N ASP A 273 22.59 -6.83 0.43
CA ASP A 273 22.16 -5.45 0.66
C ASP A 273 20.64 -5.28 0.65
N TYR A 274 20.18 -4.33 1.45
CA TYR A 274 18.77 -3.93 1.52
C TYR A 274 18.32 -3.15 0.30
N CYS A 275 17.03 -3.24 -0.02
CA CYS A 275 16.42 -2.58 -1.18
C CYS A 275 17.05 -2.97 -2.53
N LYS A 276 17.75 -4.11 -2.56
CA LYS A 276 18.33 -4.72 -3.76
C LYS A 276 17.62 -6.02 -4.09
N GLY A 277 17.69 -6.38 -5.37
CA GLY A 277 17.18 -7.60 -5.94
C GLY A 277 18.11 -8.78 -5.67
N LYS A 278 17.54 -9.92 -5.29
CA LYS A 278 18.24 -11.21 -5.32
C LYS A 278 17.61 -12.13 -6.35
N ASN A 279 18.43 -12.94 -7.04
CA ASN A 279 17.97 -13.98 -7.96
C ASN A 279 17.80 -15.31 -7.20
N TYR A 280 16.56 -15.81 -7.13
CA TYR A 280 16.24 -17.06 -6.43
C TYR A 280 16.10 -18.27 -7.35
N TYR A 281 16.19 -18.11 -8.68
CA TYR A 281 15.82 -19.14 -9.64
C TYR A 281 16.91 -19.46 -10.69
N GLY A 282 18.10 -18.86 -10.59
CA GLY A 282 19.21 -19.15 -11.50
C GLY A 282 19.01 -18.51 -12.88
N ASP A 283 18.71 -19.31 -13.91
CA ASP A 283 18.69 -18.86 -15.33
C ASP A 283 17.42 -18.06 -15.73
N GLY A 284 16.51 -17.82 -14.79
CA GLY A 284 15.36 -16.92 -14.94
C GLY A 284 15.26 -15.99 -13.73
N GLY A 285 15.51 -14.69 -13.92
CA GLY A 285 15.60 -13.74 -12.83
C GLY A 285 14.24 -13.36 -12.25
N ILE A 286 13.88 -13.96 -11.11
CA ILE A 286 12.91 -13.33 -10.19
C ILE A 286 13.70 -12.42 -9.27
N ILE A 287 13.42 -11.12 -9.33
CA ILE A 287 13.95 -10.11 -8.42
C ILE A 287 13.05 -10.13 -7.20
N PHE A 288 13.60 -10.29 -6.00
CA PHE A 288 12.92 -9.88 -4.77
C PHE A 288 13.63 -8.64 -4.24
N GLY A 289 12.96 -7.50 -4.19
CA GLY A 289 13.36 -6.36 -3.38
C GLY A 289 13.24 -6.73 -1.91
N HIS A 290 14.35 -6.76 -1.20
CA HIS A 290 14.29 -6.92 0.26
C HIS A 290 13.85 -5.61 0.95
N ILE A 291 12.77 -5.69 1.72
CA ILE A 291 12.37 -4.69 2.73
C ILE A 291 13.15 -4.92 4.03
#